data_AF-A0A8U0SQE5-F1
#
_entry.id   AF-A0A8U0SQE5-F1
#
_cell.length_a   1.000
_cell.length_b   1.000
_cell.length_c   1.000
_cell.angle_alpha   90.00
_cell.angle_beta   90.00
_cell.angle_gamma   90.00
#
_symmetry.space_group_name_H-M   'P 1'
#
loop_
_entity.id
_entity.type
_entity.pdbx_description
1 polymer ?
#
loop_
_entity_poly.entity_id
_entity_poly.type
_entity_poly.pdbx_seq_one_letter_code
_entity_poly.pdbx_strand_id
1 'polypeptide(L)'
;MAHERPAAALEPELVQRLLLSCREAKKSAYCPYSHFPVGAAILTRDGRIFSGCNIENVCYPLGVCAERTAIQKAISEGHREFRAIAISSDLQDDFISPCGACRQVMREENSLLNQKVPQPPMEG
;
A
#
# COMPACT_ATOMS: atom_id res chain seq x y z
N MET A 1 6.35 30.65 6.39
CA MET A 1 5.44 29.50 6.26
C MET A 1 5.68 28.92 4.88
N ALA A 2 6.34 27.77 4.79
CA ALA A 2 6.79 27.22 3.52
C ALA A 2 5.57 26.78 2.70
N HIS A 3 5.41 27.37 1.51
CA HIS A 3 4.50 26.87 0.49
C HIS A 3 5.05 25.50 0.04
N GLU A 4 4.55 24.42 0.63
CA GLU A 4 4.78 23.07 0.10
C GLU A 4 4.21 23.04 -1.33
N ARG A 5 5.06 22.71 -2.31
CA ARG A 5 4.62 22.51 -3.69
C ARG A 5 3.58 21.39 -3.70
N PRO A 6 2.49 21.49 -4.47
CA PRO A 6 1.62 20.34 -4.67
C PRO A 6 2.49 19.19 -5.19
N ALA A 7 2.36 18.01 -4.56
CA ALA A 7 3.05 16.81 -5.02
C ALA A 7 2.83 16.69 -6.54
N ALA A 8 3.92 16.67 -7.31
CA ALA A 8 3.84 16.65 -8.76
C ALA A 8 2.91 15.52 -9.20
N ALA A 9 1.96 15.85 -10.10
CA ALA A 9 0.99 14.90 -10.63
C ALA A 9 1.70 13.63 -11.14
N LEU A 10 1.06 12.48 -10.95
CA LEU A 10 1.61 11.21 -11.43
C LEU A 10 1.49 11.16 -12.96
N GLU A 11 2.53 10.66 -13.60
CA GLU A 11 2.50 10.38 -15.04
C GLU A 11 1.40 9.36 -15.38
N PRO A 12 0.63 9.56 -16.47
CA PRO A 12 -0.47 8.66 -16.84
C PRO A 12 -0.07 7.18 -16.96
N GLU A 13 1.14 6.91 -17.45
CA GLU A 13 1.69 5.56 -17.56
C GLU A 13 1.89 4.90 -16.19
N LEU A 14 2.36 5.67 -15.19
CA LEU A 14 2.51 5.17 -13.81
C LEU A 14 1.16 4.89 -13.17
N VAL A 15 0.16 5.75 -13.43
CA VAL A 15 -1.22 5.51 -12.97
C VAL A 15 -1.76 4.21 -13.57
N GLN A 16 -1.58 3.99 -14.87
CA GLN A 16 -2.02 2.76 -15.53
C GLN A 16 -1.31 1.52 -14.95
N ARG A 17 0.01 1.59 -14.75
CA ARG A 17 0.78 0.48 -14.14
C ARG A 17 0.30 0.17 -12.72
N LEU A 18 0.00 1.18 -11.91
CA LEU A 18 -0.57 1.01 -10.56
C LEU A 18 -1.93 0.32 -10.59
N LEU A 19 -2.83 0.79 -11.46
CA LEU A 19 -4.17 0.22 -11.60
C LEU A 19 -4.16 -1.23 -12.10
N LEU A 20 -3.28 -1.56 -13.04
CA LEU A 20 -3.10 -2.94 -13.50
C LEU A 20 -2.50 -3.82 -12.39
N SER A 21 -1.51 -3.31 -11.67
CA SER A 21 -0.82 -4.06 -10.61
C SER A 21 -1.75 -4.39 -9.45
N CYS A 22 -2.60 -3.46 -8.99
CA CYS A 22 -3.53 -3.75 -7.88
C CYS A 22 -4.64 -4.73 -8.32
N ARG A 23 -5.11 -4.63 -9.57
CA ARG A 23 -6.08 -5.59 -10.14
C ARG A 23 -5.49 -6.99 -10.25
N GLU A 24 -4.23 -7.11 -10.66
CA GLU A 24 -3.54 -8.41 -10.71
C GLU A 24 -3.32 -8.99 -9.31
N ALA A 25 -2.88 -8.15 -8.37
CA ALA A 25 -2.63 -8.56 -6.98
C ALA A 25 -3.87 -9.15 -6.31
N LYS A 26 -5.05 -8.61 -6.62
CA LYS A 26 -6.35 -9.10 -6.11
C LYS A 26 -6.57 -10.59 -6.38
N LYS A 27 -6.06 -11.13 -7.50
CA LYS A 27 -6.19 -12.56 -7.85
C LYS A 27 -5.47 -13.49 -6.87
N SER A 28 -4.52 -12.97 -6.10
CA SER A 28 -3.77 -13.73 -5.09
C SER A 28 -4.38 -13.65 -3.69
N ALA A 29 -5.52 -12.96 -3.52
CA ALA A 29 -6.17 -12.80 -2.23
C ALA A 29 -6.50 -14.15 -1.58
N TYR A 30 -6.11 -14.30 -0.32
CA TYR A 30 -6.53 -15.41 0.52
C TYR A 30 -7.70 -14.93 1.38
N CYS A 31 -8.92 -15.06 0.87
CA CYS A 31 -10.13 -14.58 1.53
C CYS A 31 -11.27 -15.62 1.56
N PRO A 32 -11.03 -16.83 2.12
CA PRO A 32 -12.04 -17.88 2.12
C PRO A 32 -13.20 -17.62 3.07
N TYR A 33 -13.12 -16.61 3.96
CA TYR A 33 -14.16 -16.34 4.95
C TYR A 33 -15.10 -15.22 4.48
N SER A 34 -14.55 -14.12 3.97
CA SER A 34 -15.39 -13.03 3.43
C SER A 34 -15.78 -13.21 1.97
N HIS A 35 -15.01 -14.00 1.21
CA HIS A 35 -15.07 -14.04 -0.25
C HIS A 35 -14.96 -12.66 -0.91
N PHE A 36 -14.27 -11.73 -0.25
CA PHE A 36 -14.09 -10.36 -0.70
C PHE A 36 -12.62 -10.09 -1.05
N PRO A 37 -12.21 -10.33 -2.30
CA PRO A 37 -10.81 -10.17 -2.68
C PRO A 37 -10.47 -8.68 -2.86
N VAL A 38 -9.36 -8.26 -2.26
CA VAL A 38 -8.82 -6.92 -2.35
C VAL A 38 -7.37 -7.00 -2.77
N GLY A 39 -6.99 -6.21 -3.78
CA GLY A 39 -5.61 -6.02 -4.21
C GLY A 39 -5.16 -4.58 -4.02
N ALA A 40 -3.88 -4.39 -3.71
CA ALA A 40 -3.27 -3.08 -3.60
C ALA A 40 -1.92 -3.05 -4.32
N ALA A 41 -1.54 -1.87 -4.82
CA ALA A 41 -0.23 -1.61 -5.39
C ALA A 41 0.27 -0.25 -4.91
N ILE A 42 1.48 -0.20 -4.36
CA ILE A 42 2.13 1.01 -3.85
C ILE A 42 3.33 1.39 -4.73
N LEU A 43 3.39 2.66 -5.10
CA LEU A 43 4.45 3.28 -5.88
C LEU A 43 5.43 3.99 -4.95
N THR A 44 6.70 3.64 -5.06
CA THR A 44 7.80 4.28 -4.33
C THR A 44 8.30 5.55 -5.02
N ARG A 45 9.14 6.34 -4.34
CA ARG A 45 9.72 7.58 -4.91
C ARG A 45 10.63 7.32 -6.12
N ASP A 46 11.32 6.19 -6.16
CA ASP A 46 12.20 5.75 -7.25
C ASP A 46 11.43 5.04 -8.39
N GLY A 47 10.11 4.93 -8.31
CA GLY A 47 9.27 4.40 -9.40
C GLY A 47 9.04 2.90 -9.39
N ARG A 48 9.48 2.20 -8.32
CA ARG A 48 9.19 0.78 -8.10
C ARG A 48 7.76 0.58 -7.61
N ILE A 49 7.14 -0.53 -7.99
CA ILE A 49 5.80 -0.90 -7.57
C ILE A 49 5.85 -2.18 -6.75
N PHE A 50 5.22 -2.16 -5.59
CA PHE A 50 5.00 -3.33 -4.74
C PHE A 50 3.52 -3.63 -4.65
N SER A 51 3.15 -4.89 -4.82
CA SER A 51 1.77 -5.34 -4.75
C SER A 51 1.50 -6.17 -3.50
N GLY A 52 0.24 -6.20 -3.09
CA GLY A 52 -0.25 -6.99 -1.98
C GLY A 52 -1.74 -7.31 -2.12
N CYS A 53 -2.21 -8.28 -1.36
CA CYS A 53 -3.61 -8.68 -1.29
C CYS A 53 -4.04 -8.89 0.17
N ASN A 54 -5.34 -8.95 0.43
CA ASN A 54 -5.83 -9.32 1.74
C ASN A 54 -5.58 -10.82 2.00
N ILE A 55 -5.14 -11.11 3.23
CA ILE A 55 -4.88 -12.47 3.71
C ILE A 55 -5.64 -12.62 5.02
N GLU A 56 -6.68 -13.44 4.97
CA GLU A 56 -7.55 -13.69 6.11
C GLU A 56 -7.03 -14.81 7.00
N ASN A 57 -7.66 -14.93 8.16
CA ASN A 57 -7.39 -15.97 9.12
C ASN A 57 -8.70 -16.37 9.81
N VAL A 58 -8.81 -17.62 10.26
CA VAL A 58 -9.95 -18.10 11.04
C VAL A 58 -10.17 -17.26 12.30
N CYS A 59 -9.09 -16.80 12.93
CA CYS A 59 -9.14 -15.76 13.95
C CYS A 59 -9.17 -14.40 13.24
N TYR A 60 -10.37 -13.88 12.99
CA TYR A 60 -10.61 -12.71 12.12
C TYR A 60 -9.70 -11.49 12.43
N PRO A 61 -9.41 -11.15 13.70
CA PRO A 61 -8.52 -10.01 14.01
C PRO A 61 -7.07 -10.16 13.51
N LEU A 62 -6.63 -11.37 13.18
CA LEU A 62 -5.28 -11.64 12.66
C LEU A 62 -5.16 -11.43 11.14
N GLY A 63 -6.28 -11.20 10.45
CA GLY A 63 -6.25 -10.90 9.01
C GLY A 63 -5.51 -9.60 8.69
N VAL A 64 -4.89 -9.55 7.53
CA VAL A 64 -4.18 -8.37 7.02
C VAL A 64 -4.82 -7.88 5.72
N CYS A 65 -4.94 -6.56 5.59
CA CYS A 65 -5.52 -5.92 4.41
C CYS A 65 -4.48 -5.78 3.29
N ALA A 66 -4.95 -5.68 2.04
CA ALA A 66 -4.10 -5.58 0.86
C ALA A 66 -3.10 -4.42 0.93
N GLU A 67 -3.53 -3.26 1.43
CA GLU A 67 -2.71 -2.06 1.54
C GLU A 67 -1.55 -2.29 2.50
N ARG A 68 -1.83 -2.90 3.67
CA ARG A 68 -0.80 -3.24 4.66
C ARG A 68 0.17 -4.26 4.11
N THR A 69 -0.30 -5.29 3.40
CA THR A 69 0.58 -6.27 2.73
C THR A 69 1.53 -5.60 1.73
N ALA A 70 1.02 -4.70 0.88
CA ALA A 70 1.83 -4.01 -0.12
C ALA A 70 2.87 -3.08 0.53
N ILE A 71 2.47 -2.31 1.55
CA ILE A 71 3.35 -1.42 2.32
C ILE A 71 4.44 -2.21 3.05
N GLN A 72 4.04 -3.25 3.79
CA GLN A 72 4.98 -4.10 4.54
C GLN A 72 6.03 -4.74 3.63
N LYS A 73 5.63 -5.20 2.44
CA LYS A 73 6.55 -5.75 1.44
C LYS A 73 7.55 -4.70 0.94
N ALA A 74 7.08 -3.49 0.62
CA ALA A 74 7.97 -2.43 0.17
C ALA A 74 9.00 -2.07 1.26
N ILE A 75 8.52 -1.94 2.51
CA ILE A 75 9.38 -1.62 3.66
C ILE A 75 10.42 -2.71 3.92
N SER A 76 10.01 -4.00 3.87
CA SER A 76 10.95 -5.10 4.10
C SER A 76 12.01 -5.22 3.00
N GLU A 77 11.72 -4.72 1.79
CA GLU A 77 12.68 -4.59 0.69
C GLU A 77 13.44 -3.25 0.68
N GLY A 78 13.36 -2.47 1.76
CA GLY A 78 14.15 -1.24 1.96
C GLY A 78 13.51 0.04 1.41
N HIS A 79 12.26 -0.01 0.94
CA HIS A 79 11.56 1.14 0.38
C HIS A 79 10.63 1.77 1.41
N ARG A 80 10.91 3.02 1.81
CA ARG A 80 10.14 3.77 2.83
C ARG A 80 9.57 5.09 2.33
N GLU A 81 9.85 5.46 1.08
CA GLU A 81 9.34 6.69 0.48
C GLU A 81 8.31 6.35 -0.59
N PHE A 82 7.07 6.76 -0.38
CA PHE A 82 5.94 6.40 -1.24
C PHE A 82 5.32 7.63 -1.89
N ARG A 83 4.86 7.49 -3.14
CA ARG A 83 4.17 8.54 -3.89
C ARG A 83 2.67 8.33 -3.98
N ALA A 84 2.23 7.07 -4.11
CA ALA A 84 0.83 6.74 -4.33
C ALA A 84 0.54 5.27 -4.02
N ILE A 85 -0.73 4.97 -3.76
CA ILE A 85 -1.25 3.61 -3.65
C ILE A 85 -2.56 3.50 -4.43
N ALA A 86 -2.75 2.40 -5.15
CA ALA A 86 -4.00 2.04 -5.82
C ALA A 86 -4.60 0.79 -5.15
N ILE A 87 -5.92 0.75 -5.04
CA ILE A 87 -6.68 -0.33 -4.38
C ILE A 87 -7.76 -0.83 -5.34
N SER A 88 -7.98 -2.13 -5.40
CA SER A 88 -9.00 -2.79 -6.22
C SER A 88 -9.77 -3.81 -5.41
N SER A 89 -11.08 -3.88 -5.60
CA SER A 89 -11.95 -4.96 -5.11
C SER A 89 -12.90 -5.42 -6.22
N ASP A 90 -13.88 -6.25 -5.88
CA ASP A 90 -15.00 -6.66 -6.76
C ASP A 90 -16.26 -5.78 -6.57
N LEU A 91 -16.18 -4.67 -5.85
CA LEU A 91 -17.26 -3.68 -5.81
C LEU A 91 -17.43 -3.07 -7.21
N GLN A 92 -18.63 -3.22 -7.80
CA GLN A 92 -18.92 -2.74 -9.15
C GLN A 92 -19.42 -1.29 -9.14
N ASP A 93 -20.29 -0.95 -8.18
CA ASP A 93 -21.01 0.32 -8.13
C ASP A 93 -20.45 1.31 -7.09
N ASP A 94 -19.31 0.98 -6.48
CA ASP A 94 -18.69 1.84 -5.45
C ASP A 94 -17.16 1.72 -5.45
N PHE A 95 -16.50 2.76 -4.93
CA PHE A 95 -15.05 2.77 -4.74
C PHE A 95 -14.67 2.08 -3.44
N ILE A 96 -13.75 1.12 -3.54
CA ILE A 96 -13.13 0.55 -2.35
C ILE A 96 -12.31 1.62 -1.63
N SER A 97 -12.62 1.82 -0.36
CA SER A 97 -11.95 2.78 0.51
C SER A 97 -11.08 2.06 1.54
N PRO A 98 -9.87 2.57 1.85
CA PRO A 98 -9.01 1.96 2.85
C PRO A 98 -9.63 2.08 4.24
N CYS A 99 -9.52 1.01 5.04
CA CYS A 99 -10.00 1.01 6.42
C CYS A 99 -9.14 1.93 7.31
N GLY A 100 -9.65 2.26 8.50
CA GLY A 100 -8.94 3.17 9.43
C GLY A 100 -7.53 2.71 9.79
N ALA A 101 -7.33 1.40 9.99
CA ALA A 101 -6.01 0.83 10.28
C ALA A 101 -5.02 1.02 9.11
N CYS A 102 -5.47 0.79 7.88
CA CYS A 102 -4.65 1.03 6.69
C CYS A 102 -4.27 2.50 6.54
N ARG A 103 -5.23 3.41 6.77
CA ARG A 103 -4.97 4.86 6.76
C ARG A 103 -3.95 5.27 7.81
N GLN A 104 -3.99 4.65 9.00
CA GLN A 104 -3.02 4.94 10.05
C GLN A 104 -1.61 4.47 9.67
N VAL A 105 -1.46 3.28 9.07
CA VAL A 105 -0.18 2.80 8.54
C VAL A 105 0.35 3.72 7.44
N MET A 106 -0.50 4.14 6.50
CA MET A 106 -0.11 5.11 5.46
C MET A 106 0.36 6.45 6.05
N ARG A 107 -0.31 6.92 7.11
CA ARG A 107 0.03 8.17 7.80
C ARG A 107 1.38 8.09 8.50
N GLU A 108 1.70 6.96 9.11
CA GLU A 108 2.99 6.75 9.78
C GLU A 108 4.13 6.94 8.77
N GLU A 109 4.06 6.26 7.62
CA GLU A 109 5.10 6.36 6.59
C GLU A 109 5.21 7.77 5.99
N ASN A 110 4.08 8.48 5.83
CA ASN A 110 4.12 9.88 5.40
C ASN A 110 4.74 10.81 6.47
N SER A 111 4.65 10.45 7.74
CA SER A 111 5.21 11.24 8.86
C SER A 111 6.69 10.94 9.10
N LEU A 112 7.15 9.70 8.85
CA LEU A 112 8.54 9.28 8.96
C LEU A 112 9.44 9.79 7.82
N LEU A 113 8.86 10.26 6.71
CA LEU A 113 9.58 11.07 5.71
C LEU A 113 10.25 12.32 6.31
N ASN A 114 9.72 12.83 7.43
CA ASN A 114 10.25 14.01 8.12
C ASN A 114 11.06 13.68 9.37
N GLN A 115 11.18 12.41 9.76
CA GLN A 115 12.05 11.98 10.83
C GLN A 115 13.03 10.96 10.30
N LYS A 116 14.29 11.37 10.10
CA LYS A 116 15.41 10.44 10.01
C LYS A 116 15.43 9.62 11.29
N VAL A 117 14.74 8.48 11.34
CA VAL A 117 14.93 7.50 12.40
C VAL A 117 16.34 6.97 12.17
N PRO A 118 17.30 7.23 13.09
CA PRO A 118 18.63 6.71 12.93
C PRO A 118 18.54 5.19 12.92
N GLN A 119 19.02 4.56 11.84
CA GLN A 119 19.23 3.12 11.84
C GLN A 119 20.27 2.85 12.93
N PRO A 120 19.98 2.00 13.94
CA PRO A 120 21.07 1.49 14.77
C PRO A 120 22.06 0.78 13.84
N PRO A 121 23.38 0.89 14.09
CA PRO A 121 24.36 0.15 13.30
C PRO A 121 23.96 -1.33 13.31
N MET A 122 23.92 -1.93 12.12
CA MET A 122 23.73 -3.37 11.97
C MET A 122 24.99 -4.04 12.53
N GLU A 123 24.98 -4.37 13.82
CA GLU A 123 25.98 -5.26 14.41
C GLU A 123 25.60 -6.69 14.04
N GLY A 124 26.50 -7.34 13.29
CA GLY A 124 26.43 -8.75 12.92
C GLY A 124 27.12 -9.66 13.94
#